data_AF-A0A0S2TIJ9-F1
#
_entry.id   AF-A0A0S2TIJ9-F1
#
_cell.length_a   1.000
_cell.length_b   1.000
_cell.length_c   1.000
_cell.angle_alpha   90.00
_cell.angle_beta   90.00
_cell.angle_gamma   90.00
#
_symmetry.space_group_name_H-M   'P 1'
#
loop_
_entity.id
_entity.type
_entity.pdbx_description
1 polymer ?
#
loop_
_entity_poly.entity_id
_entity_poly.type
_entity_poly.pdbx_seq_one_letter_code
_entity_poly.pdbx_strand_id
1 'polypeptide(L)'
;MAMRHQPMTAPANVGPAALRTFFNILERWGLGPREGQTLLGTTSSTYFRWQKDPEKAHVDADKLERISYIFGIYKALHLIYSDDAVADGWIRRANMNPLFSGHPPLERLLAGHVADLYVTRQHLDARRGVI
;
A
#
# COMPACT_ATOMS: atom_id res chain seq x y z
N MET A 1 45.74 -6.34 -15.92
CA MET A 1 44.49 -6.82 -15.28
C MET A 1 43.43 -5.74 -15.48
N ALA A 2 42.46 -5.97 -16.37
CA ALA A 2 41.38 -5.01 -16.62
C ALA A 2 40.19 -5.32 -15.71
N MET A 3 39.78 -4.36 -14.89
CA MET A 3 38.52 -4.40 -14.14
C MET A 3 37.37 -4.49 -15.14
N ARG A 4 36.67 -5.62 -15.16
CA ARG A 4 35.38 -5.74 -15.84
C ARG A 4 34.39 -4.86 -15.07
N HIS A 5 33.98 -3.75 -15.66
CA HIS A 5 32.75 -3.08 -15.26
C HIS A 5 31.60 -4.02 -15.54
N GLN A 6 31.15 -4.72 -14.50
CA GLN A 6 29.89 -5.42 -14.52
C GLN A 6 28.80 -4.34 -14.60
N PRO A 7 27.96 -4.30 -15.64
CA PRO A 7 26.85 -3.36 -15.64
C PRO A 7 26.00 -3.70 -14.41
N MET A 8 25.84 -2.73 -13.49
CA MET A 8 24.78 -2.78 -12.50
C MET A 8 23.50 -3.04 -13.30
N THR A 9 22.92 -4.23 -13.15
CA THR A 9 21.65 -4.59 -13.74
C THR A 9 20.69 -3.43 -13.52
N ALA A 10 20.14 -2.87 -14.60
CA ALA A 10 19.06 -1.89 -14.50
C ALA A 10 18.06 -2.41 -13.46
N PRO A 11 17.56 -1.57 -12.54
CA PRO A 11 16.64 -2.04 -11.51
C PRO A 11 15.51 -2.78 -12.22
N ALA A 12 15.35 -4.07 -11.89
CA ALA A 12 14.30 -4.88 -12.46
C ALA A 12 12.98 -4.12 -12.33
N ASN A 13 12.14 -4.11 -13.36
CA ASN A 13 10.85 -3.46 -13.30
C ASN A 13 10.04 -4.06 -12.13
N VAL A 14 9.95 -3.33 -11.02
CA VAL A 14 9.29 -3.79 -9.80
C VAL A 14 7.77 -3.65 -9.86
N GLY A 15 7.24 -2.94 -10.86
CA GLY A 15 5.82 -2.62 -11.01
C GLY A 15 4.90 -3.85 -10.94
N PRO A 16 5.14 -4.91 -11.74
CA PRO A 16 4.32 -6.12 -11.70
C PRO A 16 4.29 -6.80 -10.32
N ALA A 17 5.45 -6.93 -9.68
CA ALA A 17 5.55 -7.53 -8.34
C ALA A 17 4.84 -6.66 -7.28
N ALA A 18 5.00 -5.34 -7.36
CA ALA A 18 4.33 -4.39 -6.49
C ALA A 18 2.79 -4.46 -6.66
N LEU A 19 2.29 -4.57 -7.89
CA LEU A 19 0.85 -4.70 -8.12
C LEU A 19 0.28 -6.01 -7.58
N ARG A 20 0.96 -7.15 -7.76
CA ARG A 20 0.52 -8.43 -7.18
C ARG A 20 0.36 -8.32 -5.66
N THR A 21 1.37 -7.83 -4.98
CA THR A 21 1.32 -7.67 -3.53
C THR A 21 0.26 -6.65 -3.11
N PHE A 22 0.07 -5.57 -3.86
CA PHE A 22 -1.02 -4.62 -3.61
C PHE A 22 -2.39 -5.29 -3.66
N PHE A 23 -2.69 -6.07 -4.70
CA PHE A 23 -3.97 -6.78 -4.80
C PHE A 23 -4.16 -7.81 -3.68
N ASN A 24 -3.11 -8.53 -3.29
CA ASN A 24 -3.15 -9.46 -2.16
C ASN A 24 -3.46 -8.75 -0.83
N ILE A 25 -2.93 -7.55 -0.62
CA ILE A 25 -3.24 -6.74 0.58
C ILE A 25 -4.71 -6.29 0.55
N LEU A 26 -5.21 -5.83 -0.61
CA LEU A 26 -6.63 -5.46 -0.74
C LEU A 26 -7.54 -6.64 -0.41
N GLU A 27 -7.21 -7.84 -0.88
CA GLU A 27 -7.96 -9.06 -0.58
C GLU A 27 -8.01 -9.35 0.93
N ARG A 28 -6.86 -9.28 1.62
CA ARG A 28 -6.77 -9.46 3.08
C ARG A 28 -7.58 -8.43 3.86
N TRP A 29 -7.60 -7.19 3.39
CA TRP A 29 -8.41 -6.12 3.97
C TRP A 29 -9.89 -6.18 3.54
N GLY A 30 -10.24 -7.11 2.64
CA GLY A 30 -11.58 -7.26 2.08
C GLY A 30 -12.02 -6.04 1.27
N LEU A 31 -11.10 -5.35 0.60
CA LEU A 31 -11.37 -4.15 -0.20
C LEU A 31 -11.76 -4.52 -1.63
N GLY A 32 -12.81 -3.87 -2.12
CA GLY A 32 -13.33 -4.06 -3.47
C GLY A 32 -12.58 -3.23 -4.54
N PRO A 33 -12.90 -3.45 -5.83
CA PRO A 33 -12.23 -2.76 -6.93
C PRO A 33 -12.32 -1.24 -6.89
N ARG A 34 -13.44 -0.68 -6.42
CA ARG A 34 -13.62 0.78 -6.32
C ARG A 34 -12.67 1.38 -5.27
N GLU A 35 -12.53 0.72 -4.12
CA GLU A 35 -11.62 1.13 -3.06
C GLU A 35 -10.17 1.03 -3.54
N GLY A 36 -9.82 -0.08 -4.23
CA GLY A 36 -8.50 -0.25 -4.84
C GLY A 36 -8.17 0.82 -5.89
N GLN A 37 -9.13 1.23 -6.71
CA GLN A 37 -8.97 2.33 -7.68
C GLN A 37 -8.63 3.65 -7.00
N THR A 38 -9.36 3.98 -5.93
CA THR A 38 -9.14 5.19 -5.13
C THR A 38 -7.75 5.18 -4.49
N LEU A 39 -7.36 4.07 -3.86
CA LEU A 39 -6.05 3.92 -3.23
C LEU A 39 -4.91 4.08 -4.23
N LEU A 40 -5.05 3.46 -5.40
CA LEU A 40 -4.04 3.51 -6.45
C LEU A 40 -4.08 4.81 -7.28
N GLY A 41 -5.13 5.62 -7.13
CA GLY A 41 -5.31 6.87 -7.89
C GLY A 41 -5.39 6.63 -9.40
N THR A 42 -6.10 5.60 -9.83
CA THR A 42 -6.17 5.17 -11.24
C THR A 42 -7.60 5.05 -11.74
N THR A 43 -7.76 5.00 -13.07
CA THR A 43 -9.07 4.78 -13.70
C THR A 43 -9.50 3.32 -13.58
N SER A 44 -10.81 3.09 -13.63
CA SER A 44 -11.40 1.74 -13.64
C SER A 44 -10.81 0.85 -14.75
N SER A 45 -10.67 1.36 -15.97
CA SER A 45 -10.10 0.61 -17.09
C SER A 45 -8.64 0.20 -16.85
N THR A 46 -7.82 1.10 -16.31
CA THR A 46 -6.42 0.80 -15.99
C THR A 46 -6.33 -0.21 -14.85
N TYR A 47 -7.12 -0.02 -13.80
CA TYR A 47 -7.17 -0.92 -12.64
C TYR A 47 -7.49 -2.35 -13.05
N PHE A 48 -8.59 -2.57 -13.77
CA PHE A 48 -8.99 -3.92 -14.17
C PHE A 48 -8.02 -4.55 -15.17
N ARG A 49 -7.40 -3.76 -16.05
CA ARG A 49 -6.33 -4.25 -16.93
C ARG A 49 -5.13 -4.74 -16.13
N TRP A 50 -4.68 -3.97 -15.13
CA TRP A 50 -3.56 -4.34 -14.26
C TRP A 50 -3.88 -5.50 -13.32
N GLN A 51 -5.14 -5.59 -12.84
CA GLN A 51 -5.60 -6.72 -12.03
C GLN A 51 -5.60 -8.02 -12.84
N LYS A 52 -5.98 -7.96 -14.12
CA LYS A 52 -5.98 -9.13 -15.01
C LYS A 52 -4.58 -9.55 -15.46
N ASP A 53 -3.72 -8.58 -15.78
CA ASP A 53 -2.40 -8.83 -16.36
C ASP A 53 -1.35 -7.84 -15.79
N PRO A 54 -0.89 -8.06 -14.55
CA PRO A 54 0.05 -7.17 -13.88
C PRO A 54 1.43 -7.15 -14.55
N GLU A 55 1.80 -8.19 -15.32
CA GLU A 55 3.08 -8.26 -16.03
C GLU A 55 3.21 -7.21 -17.14
N LYS A 56 2.07 -6.79 -17.71
CA LYS A 56 2.02 -5.74 -18.74
C LYS A 56 1.83 -4.35 -18.17
N ALA A 57 1.78 -4.20 -16.84
CA ALA A 57 1.57 -2.91 -16.22
C ALA A 57 2.85 -2.06 -16.28
N HIS A 58 2.70 -0.86 -16.84
CA HIS A 58 3.67 0.21 -16.65
C HIS A 58 3.23 1.05 -15.46
N VAL A 59 3.85 0.82 -14.30
CA VAL A 59 3.51 1.50 -13.05
C VAL A 59 4.42 2.72 -12.92
N ASP A 60 3.84 3.91 -12.95
CA ASP A 60 4.57 5.16 -12.78
C ASP A 60 4.99 5.41 -11.31
N ALA A 61 5.75 6.47 -11.09
CA ALA A 61 6.29 6.82 -9.77
C ALA A 61 5.20 7.14 -8.72
N ASP A 62 4.11 7.82 -9.09
CA ASP A 62 3.00 8.13 -8.17
C ASP A 62 2.31 6.84 -7.71
N LYS A 63 2.14 5.88 -8.61
CA LYS A 63 1.50 4.59 -8.29
C LYS A 63 2.42 3.73 -7.44
N LEU A 64 3.72 3.72 -7.73
CA LEU A 64 4.71 3.06 -6.88
C LEU A 64 4.77 3.70 -5.49
N GLU A 65 4.68 5.03 -5.38
CA GLU A 65 4.65 5.73 -4.10
C GLU A 65 3.42 5.31 -3.27
N ARG A 66 2.22 5.35 -3.86
CA ARG A 66 0.97 4.91 -3.21
C ARG A 66 1.07 3.46 -2.74
N ILE A 67 1.55 2.56 -3.60
CA ILE A 67 1.75 1.15 -3.25
C ILE A 67 2.74 1.02 -2.08
N SER A 68 3.82 1.80 -2.07
CA SER A 68 4.82 1.76 -1.00
C SER A 68 4.24 2.14 0.36
N TYR A 69 3.36 3.14 0.44
CA TYR A 69 2.68 3.49 1.68
C TYR A 69 1.73 2.40 2.14
N ILE A 70 0.98 1.79 1.22
CA ILE A 70 0.06 0.69 1.53
C ILE A 70 0.81 -0.51 2.10
N PHE A 71 1.95 -0.86 1.49
CA PHE A 71 2.81 -1.93 2.02
C PHE A 71 3.34 -1.60 3.39
N GLY A 72 3.78 -0.35 3.57
CA GLY A 72 4.25 0.13 4.85
C GLY A 72 3.18 0.04 5.93
N ILE A 73 1.94 0.46 5.63
CA ILE A 73 0.80 0.36 6.55
C ILE A 73 0.55 -1.10 6.91
N TYR A 74 0.41 -1.97 5.91
CA TYR A 74 0.21 -3.40 6.10
C TYR A 74 1.29 -4.02 6.99
N LYS A 75 2.56 -3.77 6.66
CA LYS A 75 3.71 -4.28 7.41
C LYS A 75 3.73 -3.78 8.84
N ALA A 76 3.48 -2.48 9.09
CA ALA A 76 3.48 -1.98 10.47
C ALA A 76 2.36 -2.60 11.30
N LEU A 77 1.17 -2.80 10.73
CA LEU A 77 0.08 -3.44 11.46
C LEU A 77 0.47 -4.86 11.90
N HIS A 78 1.10 -5.65 11.03
CA HIS A 78 1.55 -7.02 11.35
C HIS A 78 2.78 -7.07 12.27
N LEU A 79 3.49 -5.95 12.45
CA LEU A 79 4.54 -5.84 13.46
C LEU A 79 3.98 -5.42 14.82
N ILE A 80 2.94 -4.59 14.83
CA ILE A 80 2.31 -4.08 16.06
C ILE A 80 1.39 -5.15 16.67
N TYR A 81 0.66 -5.88 15.84
CA TYR A 81 -0.33 -6.88 16.25
C TYR A 81 0.17 -8.28 15.90
N SER A 82 0.22 -9.17 16.90
CA SER A 82 0.61 -10.57 16.70
C SER A 82 -0.49 -11.43 16.09
N ASP A 83 -1.73 -10.94 16.06
CA ASP A 83 -2.88 -11.61 15.44
C ASP A 83 -3.17 -10.96 14.07
N ASP A 84 -3.06 -11.76 13.01
CA ASP A 84 -3.25 -11.31 11.62
C ASP A 84 -4.67 -10.79 11.38
N ALA A 85 -5.71 -11.38 11.97
CA ALA A 85 -7.09 -10.92 11.82
C ALA A 85 -7.32 -9.58 12.52
N VAL A 86 -6.60 -9.33 13.62
CA VAL A 86 -6.55 -8.01 14.25
C VAL A 86 -5.82 -6.98 13.38
N ALA A 87 -4.67 -7.35 12.81
CA ALA A 87 -3.89 -6.49 11.92
C ALA A 87 -4.68 -6.13 10.65
N ASP A 88 -5.21 -7.12 9.94
CA ASP A 88 -5.97 -6.96 8.70
C ASP A 88 -7.29 -6.21 8.92
N GLY A 89 -7.95 -6.44 10.06
CA GLY A 89 -9.19 -5.77 10.42
C GLY A 89 -9.01 -4.33 10.91
N TRP A 90 -7.79 -3.89 11.23
CA TRP A 90 -7.54 -2.62 11.91
C TRP A 90 -8.07 -1.41 11.13
N ILE A 91 -7.88 -1.38 9.81
CA ILE A 91 -8.29 -0.24 8.98
C ILE A 91 -9.80 0.00 9.00
N ARG A 92 -10.60 -1.03 9.31
CA ARG A 92 -12.07 -0.99 9.32
C ARG A 92 -12.65 -0.67 10.70
N ARG A 93 -11.84 -0.71 11.75
CA ARG A 93 -12.29 -0.47 13.13
C ARG A 93 -12.24 1.02 13.43
N ALA A 94 -13.27 1.51 14.12
CA ALA A 94 -13.28 2.87 14.66
C ALA A 94 -11.99 3.13 15.45
N ASN A 95 -11.35 4.27 15.18
CA ASN A 95 -10.06 4.61 15.79
C ASN A 95 -10.14 5.97 16.48
N MET A 96 -10.02 5.95 17.81
CA MET A 96 -10.15 7.13 18.67
C MET A 96 -8.91 8.05 18.64
N ASN A 97 -7.88 7.72 17.87
CA ASN A 97 -6.76 8.64 17.70
C ASN A 97 -7.24 9.92 17.01
N PRO A 98 -6.80 11.12 17.45
CA PRO A 98 -7.20 12.40 16.85
C PRO A 98 -6.95 12.48 15.35
N LEU A 99 -5.99 11.71 14.82
CA LEU A 99 -5.80 11.61 13.38
C LEU A 99 -7.10 11.18 12.69
N PHE A 100 -7.78 10.14 13.18
CA PHE A 100 -8.97 9.57 12.53
C PHE A 100 -10.30 10.08 13.07
N SER A 101 -10.30 10.95 14.09
CA SER A 101 -11.51 11.56 14.66
C SER A 101 -12.60 10.55 15.07
N GLY A 102 -12.20 9.35 15.53
CA GLY A 102 -13.13 8.28 15.88
C GLY A 102 -13.61 7.42 14.71
N HIS A 103 -13.32 7.81 13.47
CA HIS A 103 -13.69 7.07 12.27
C HIS A 103 -12.71 5.91 11.99
N PRO A 104 -13.11 4.93 11.16
CA PRO A 104 -12.20 3.95 10.62
C PRO A 104 -11.06 4.60 9.82
N PRO A 105 -9.80 4.18 10.01
CA PRO A 105 -8.68 4.65 9.20
C PRO A 105 -8.91 4.53 7.69
N LEU A 106 -9.68 3.52 7.26
CA LEU A 106 -10.05 3.30 5.87
C LEU A 106 -10.75 4.52 5.25
N GLU A 107 -11.59 5.26 5.99
CA GLU A 107 -12.25 6.46 5.45
C GLU A 107 -11.22 7.50 5.01
N ARG A 108 -10.18 7.73 5.81
CA ARG A 108 -9.06 8.61 5.44
C ARG A 108 -8.30 8.05 4.23
N LEU A 109 -8.00 6.75 4.21
CA LEU A 109 -7.26 6.16 3.08
C LEU A 109 -8.03 6.31 1.76
N LEU A 110 -9.36 6.28 1.82
CA LEU A 110 -10.26 6.41 0.67
C LEU A 110 -10.62 7.87 0.33
N ALA A 111 -10.01 8.87 0.98
CA ALA A 111 -10.10 10.26 0.52
C ALA A 111 -9.40 10.48 -0.84
N GLY A 112 -8.51 9.55 -1.24
CA GLY A 112 -7.85 9.53 -2.56
C GLY A 112 -6.54 10.32 -2.63
N HIS A 113 -6.21 11.10 -1.60
CA HIS A 113 -4.97 11.85 -1.52
C HIS A 113 -3.80 10.96 -1.04
N VAL A 114 -2.66 11.05 -1.72
CA VAL A 114 -1.45 10.31 -1.33
C VAL A 114 -0.95 10.71 0.06
N ALA A 115 -1.16 11.97 0.45
CA ALA A 115 -0.82 12.48 1.78
C ALA A 115 -1.55 11.74 2.92
N ASP A 116 -2.77 11.26 2.70
CA ASP A 116 -3.52 10.50 3.70
C ASP A 116 -2.92 9.11 3.94
N LEU A 117 -2.38 8.48 2.88
CA LEU A 117 -1.60 7.24 3.00
C LEU A 117 -0.30 7.51 3.78
N TYR A 118 0.42 8.57 3.42
CA TYR A 118 1.67 8.97 4.08
C TYR A 118 1.49 9.23 5.58
N VAL A 119 0.50 10.06 5.96
CA VAL A 119 0.27 10.41 7.38
C VAL A 119 -0.17 9.19 8.18
N THR A 120 -1.00 8.31 7.59
CA THR A 120 -1.38 7.04 8.24
C THR A 120 -0.16 6.12 8.47
N ARG A 121 0.74 6.06 7.48
CA ARG A 121 1.99 5.31 7.60
C ARG A 121 2.89 5.86 8.72
N GLN A 122 3.10 7.18 8.73
CA GLN A 122 3.86 7.90 9.77
C GLN A 122 3.30 7.63 11.17
N HIS A 123 1.98 7.69 11.32
CA HIS A 123 1.30 7.40 12.58
C HIS A 123 1.61 6.00 13.11
N LEU A 124 1.62 4.99 12.23
CA LEU A 124 1.93 3.62 12.60
C LEU A 124 3.43 3.41 12.90
N ASP A 125 4.31 4.07 12.15
CA ASP A 125 5.75 4.01 12.42
C ASP A 125 6.14 4.66 13.74
N ALA A 126 5.50 5.77 14.11
CA ALA A 126 5.71 6.42 15.40
C ALA A 126 5.34 5.49 16.57
N ARG A 127 4.31 4.64 16.42
CA ARG A 127 3.96 3.63 17.42
C ARG A 127 4.97 2.49 17.51
N ARG A 128 5.66 2.17 16.41
CA ARG A 128 6.73 1.16 16.39
C ARG A 128 8.00 1.63 17.09
N GLY A 129 8.36 2.90 16.97
CA GLY A 129 9.59 3.46 17.56
C GLY A 129 9.59 3.57 19.10
N VAL A 130 8.51 3.15 19.75
CA VAL A 130 8.30 3.24 21.20
C VAL A 130 8.29 1.85 21.87
N ILE A 131 8.48 0.77 21.11
CA ILE A 131 8.56 -0.61 21.60
C ILE A 131 10.00 -1.01 21.88
#